data_AF-A0A2M7I300-F1
#
_entry.id   AF-A0A2M7I300-F1
#
_cell.length_a   1.000
_cell.length_b   1.000
_cell.length_c   1.000
_cell.angle_alpha   90.00
_cell.angle_beta   90.00
_cell.angle_gamma   90.00
#
_symmetry.space_group_name_H-M   'P 1'
#
loop_
_entity.id
_entity.type
_entity.pdbx_description
1 polymer ?
#
loop_
_entity_poly.entity_id
_entity_poly.type
_entity_poly.pdbx_seq_one_letter_code
_entity_poly.pdbx_strand_id
1 'polypeptide(L)'
;MKLIMSFFIFLSFFISAQIQNPNYNKVLADSLKADAYGMKTYIFVILKTGKAKIDDRKERSKLFSGHLDNISRLVKEGKIVVAGPFMENDKSYRGLFIFDVKTIDEV
;
A
#
# COMPACT_ATOMS: atom_id res chain seq x y z
N MET A 1 31.86 -40.12 -3.46
CA MET A 1 31.72 -38.68 -3.78
C MET A 1 31.15 -38.42 -5.18
N LYS A 2 31.69 -39.03 -6.26
CA LYS A 2 31.16 -38.86 -7.64
C LYS A 2 29.68 -39.23 -7.81
N LEU A 3 29.20 -40.29 -7.15
CA LEU A 3 27.79 -40.74 -7.22
C LEU A 3 26.81 -39.76 -6.54
N ILE A 4 27.23 -39.15 -5.42
CA ILE A 4 26.44 -38.14 -4.69
C ILE A 4 26.36 -36.84 -5.52
N MET A 5 27.42 -36.51 -6.24
CA MET A 5 27.46 -35.32 -7.10
C MET A 5 26.57 -35.47 -8.34
N SER A 6 26.48 -36.67 -8.93
CA SER A 6 25.52 -36.96 -10.01
C SER A 6 24.06 -36.90 -9.57
N PHE A 7 23.75 -37.29 -8.33
CA PHE A 7 22.39 -37.24 -7.79
C PHE A 7 21.91 -35.79 -7.61
N PHE A 8 22.77 -34.87 -7.17
CA PHE A 8 22.43 -33.45 -7.04
C PHE A 8 22.17 -32.76 -8.39
N ILE A 9 22.88 -33.15 -9.46
CA ILE A 9 22.68 -32.61 -10.82
C ILE A 9 21.34 -33.09 -11.43
N PHE A 10 20.92 -34.32 -11.10
CA PHE A 10 19.61 -34.83 -11.55
C PHE A 10 18.45 -34.14 -10.83
N LEU A 11 18.62 -33.74 -9.57
CA LEU A 11 17.58 -33.06 -8.80
C LEU A 11 17.27 -31.65 -9.32
N SER A 12 18.25 -30.94 -9.89
CA SER A 12 18.05 -29.60 -10.44
C SER A 12 17.21 -29.56 -11.73
N PHE A 13 17.04 -30.68 -12.43
CA PHE A 13 16.14 -30.76 -13.61
C PHE A 13 14.66 -30.83 -13.25
N PHE A 14 14.31 -31.17 -12.00
CA PHE A 14 12.92 -31.28 -11.55
C PHE A 14 12.41 -30.03 -10.81
N ILE A 15 13.23 -29.00 -10.67
CA ILE A 15 12.84 -27.75 -10.00
C ILE A 15 12.13 -26.83 -11.00
N SER A 16 10.83 -27.05 -11.22
CA SER A 16 9.96 -26.05 -11.87
C SER A 16 9.45 -25.05 -10.83
N ALA A 17 10.33 -24.17 -10.35
CA ALA A 17 9.99 -23.18 -9.31
C ALA A 17 9.41 -21.86 -9.86
N GLN A 18 9.40 -21.65 -11.19
CA GLN A 18 8.91 -20.42 -11.79
C GLN A 18 7.71 -20.72 -12.70
N ILE A 19 6.51 -20.63 -12.12
CA ILE A 19 5.28 -20.54 -12.91
C ILE A 19 5.28 -19.13 -13.52
N GLN A 20 5.71 -19.01 -14.78
CA GLN A 20 5.53 -17.76 -15.52
C GLN A 20 4.03 -17.51 -15.68
N ASN A 21 3.57 -16.33 -15.24
CA ASN A 21 2.17 -15.95 -15.38
C ASN A 21 1.82 -15.88 -16.89
N PRO A 22 0.98 -16.79 -17.42
CA PRO A 22 0.67 -16.84 -18.85
C PRO A 22 -0.08 -15.59 -19.34
N ASN A 23 -0.63 -14.80 -18.43
CA ASN A 23 -1.35 -13.55 -18.70
C ASN A 23 -0.48 -12.29 -18.45
N TYR A 24 0.83 -12.43 -18.23
CA TYR A 24 1.69 -11.29 -17.96
C TYR A 24 1.76 -10.34 -19.16
N ASN A 25 1.28 -9.12 -18.96
CA ASN A 25 1.42 -8.02 -19.91
C ASN A 25 2.38 -6.98 -19.33
N LYS A 26 3.61 -6.95 -19.85
CA LYS A 26 4.67 -6.03 -19.40
C LYS A 26 4.26 -4.56 -19.52
N VAL A 27 3.68 -4.17 -20.65
CA VAL A 27 3.29 -2.76 -20.90
C VAL A 27 2.25 -2.31 -19.88
N LEU A 28 1.26 -3.17 -19.61
CA LEU A 28 0.24 -2.88 -18.60
C LEU A 28 0.84 -2.82 -17.20
N ALA A 29 1.68 -3.78 -16.82
CA ALA A 29 2.35 -3.79 -15.52
C ALA A 29 3.20 -2.53 -15.30
N ASP A 30 4.02 -2.15 -16.28
CA ASP A 30 4.84 -0.94 -16.22
C ASP A 30 3.96 0.32 -16.09
N SER A 31 2.85 0.40 -16.84
CA SER A 31 1.93 1.54 -16.79
C SER A 31 1.25 1.70 -15.43
N LEU A 32 0.97 0.59 -14.74
CA LEU A 32 0.37 0.58 -13.42
C LEU A 32 1.40 0.65 -12.30
N LYS A 33 2.70 0.54 -12.62
CA LYS A 33 3.82 0.39 -11.65
C LYS A 33 3.70 -0.90 -10.84
N ALA A 34 3.28 -1.97 -11.49
CA ALA A 34 3.12 -3.30 -10.91
C ALA A 34 4.30 -4.23 -11.26
N ASP A 35 4.50 -5.27 -10.46
CA ASP A 35 5.50 -6.32 -10.68
C ASP A 35 5.06 -7.37 -11.73
N ALA A 36 5.85 -8.42 -11.90
CA ALA A 36 5.55 -9.52 -12.83
C ALA A 36 4.28 -10.31 -12.48
N TYR A 37 3.80 -10.20 -11.24
CA TYR A 37 2.55 -10.79 -10.77
C TYR A 37 1.36 -9.84 -10.92
N GLY A 38 1.58 -8.60 -11.36
CA GLY A 38 0.56 -7.56 -11.41
C GLY A 38 0.28 -6.93 -10.05
N MET A 39 1.17 -7.10 -9.06
CA MET A 39 1.05 -6.51 -7.73
C MET A 39 1.79 -5.17 -7.65
N LYS A 40 1.25 -4.25 -6.85
CA LYS A 40 1.82 -2.92 -6.61
C LYS A 40 1.91 -2.63 -5.11
N THR A 41 2.99 -1.97 -4.70
CA THR A 41 3.18 -1.54 -3.32
C THR A 41 2.38 -0.28 -3.02
N TYR A 42 1.77 -0.25 -1.83
CA TYR A 42 1.06 0.90 -1.28
C TYR A 42 1.50 1.15 0.15
N ILE A 43 1.29 2.36 0.64
CA ILE A 43 1.47 2.67 2.06
C ILE A 43 0.11 2.72 2.74
N PHE A 44 -0.07 1.79 3.68
CA PHE A 44 -1.27 1.70 4.49
C PHE A 44 -1.10 2.45 5.81
N VAL A 45 -1.99 3.40 6.09
CA VAL A 45 -1.97 4.22 7.30
C VAL A 45 -3.22 3.98 8.10
N ILE A 46 -3.07 3.79 9.41
CA ILE A 46 -4.16 3.75 10.39
C ILE A 46 -4.04 4.97 11.31
N LEU A 47 -5.11 5.76 11.36
CA LEU A 47 -5.19 6.93 12.23
C LEU A 47 -5.68 6.56 13.63
N LYS A 48 -5.09 7.19 14.64
CA LYS A 48 -5.53 7.17 16.04
C LYS A 48 -5.74 8.60 16.53
N THR A 49 -6.58 8.77 17.56
CA THR A 49 -6.78 10.08 18.20
C THR A 49 -5.49 10.54 18.87
N GLY A 50 -5.06 11.77 18.57
CA GLY A 50 -3.93 12.41 19.24
C GLY A 50 -4.29 12.96 20.63
N LYS A 51 -3.31 13.49 21.36
CA LYS A 51 -3.51 14.05 22.73
C LYS A 51 -4.17 15.43 22.75
N ALA A 52 -4.12 16.15 21.63
CA ALA A 52 -4.63 17.52 21.55
C ALA A 52 -6.16 17.56 21.73
N LYS A 53 -6.63 18.47 22.59
CA LYS A 53 -8.05 18.77 22.79
C LYS A 53 -8.29 20.21 22.36
N ILE A 54 -9.25 20.38 21.44
CA ILE A 54 -9.63 21.69 20.89
C ILE A 54 -11.10 21.89 21.21
N ASP A 55 -11.36 22.68 22.24
CA ASP A 55 -12.71 22.94 22.77
C ASP A 55 -13.43 24.02 21.97
N ASP A 56 -12.69 24.96 21.37
CA ASP A 56 -13.27 25.95 20.46
C ASP A 56 -13.81 25.27 19.19
N ARG A 57 -15.12 25.38 19.01
CA ARG A 57 -15.83 24.82 17.85
C ARG A 57 -15.40 25.48 16.54
N LYS A 58 -15.12 26.79 16.54
CA LYS A 58 -14.73 27.50 15.32
C LYS A 58 -13.37 27.03 14.84
N GLU A 59 -12.38 26.99 15.74
CA GLU A 59 -11.05 26.48 15.41
C GLU A 59 -11.09 25.01 14.98
N ARG A 60 -11.84 24.17 15.70
CA ARG A 60 -12.00 22.75 15.32
C ARG A 60 -12.59 22.59 13.93
N SER A 61 -13.64 23.34 13.58
CA SER A 61 -14.26 23.29 12.26
C SER A 61 -13.29 23.71 11.15
N LYS A 62 -12.50 24.77 11.40
CA LYS A 62 -11.48 25.25 10.48
C LYS A 62 -10.42 24.19 10.20
N LEU A 63 -9.93 23.51 11.25
CA LEU A 63 -8.94 22.44 11.11
C LEU A 63 -9.50 21.23 10.37
N PHE A 64 -10.75 20.84 10.61
CA PHE A 64 -11.39 19.75 9.86
C PHE A 64 -11.59 20.11 8.37
N SER A 65 -11.95 21.37 8.06
CA SER A 65 -12.00 21.82 6.65
C SER A 65 -10.63 21.69 5.99
N GLY A 66 -9.58 22.22 6.62
CA GLY A 66 -8.22 22.13 6.09
C GLY A 66 -7.74 20.68 5.92
N HIS A 67 -8.16 19.77 6.81
CA HIS A 67 -7.91 18.33 6.67
C HIS A 67 -8.56 17.75 5.40
N LEU A 68 -9.84 18.06 5.15
CA LEU A 68 -10.56 17.59 3.95
C LEU A 68 -10.02 18.22 2.67
N ASP A 69 -9.61 19.49 2.71
CA ASP A 69 -8.99 20.19 1.59
C ASP A 69 -7.65 19.53 1.22
N ASN A 70 -6.84 19.17 2.23
CA ASN A 70 -5.59 18.46 2.02
C ASN A 70 -5.80 17.06 1.43
N ILE A 71 -6.77 16.29 1.94
CA ILE A 71 -7.14 14.99 1.35
C ILE A 71 -7.55 15.17 -0.11
N SER A 72 -8.40 16.15 -0.39
CA SER A 72 -8.89 16.44 -1.75
C SER A 72 -7.75 16.79 -2.70
N ARG A 73 -6.77 17.57 -2.24
CA ARG A 73 -5.54 17.87 -3.00
C ARG A 73 -4.76 16.60 -3.30
N LEU A 74 -4.50 15.75 -2.29
CA LEU A 74 -3.73 14.52 -2.46
C LEU A 74 -4.42 13.48 -3.37
N VAL A 75 -5.76 13.42 -3.35
CA VAL A 75 -6.54 12.60 -4.28
C VAL A 75 -6.38 13.13 -5.72
N LYS A 76 -6.44 14.45 -5.93
CA LYS A 76 -6.20 15.07 -7.25
C LYS A 76 -4.78 14.83 -7.76
N GLU A 77 -3.80 14.79 -6.86
CA GLU A 77 -2.41 14.44 -7.17
C GLU A 77 -2.21 12.93 -7.43
N GLY A 78 -3.25 12.10 -7.24
CA GLY A 78 -3.17 10.65 -7.39
C GLY A 78 -2.38 9.94 -6.29
N LYS A 79 -2.09 10.64 -5.18
CA LYS A 79 -1.31 10.11 -4.06
C LYS A 79 -2.14 9.25 -3.11
N ILE A 80 -3.43 9.55 -2.95
CA ILE A 80 -4.35 8.75 -2.13
C ILE A 80 -5.35 8.04 -3.03
N VAL A 81 -5.43 6.72 -2.88
CA VAL A 81 -6.42 5.88 -3.60
C VAL A 81 -7.62 5.53 -2.72
N VAL A 82 -7.45 5.49 -1.40
CA VAL A 82 -8.54 5.27 -0.43
C VAL A 82 -8.35 6.17 0.79
N ALA A 83 -9.42 6.83 1.22
CA ALA A 83 -9.49 7.59 2.46
C ALA A 83 -10.85 7.35 3.13
N GLY A 84 -10.87 7.18 4.44
CA GLY A 84 -12.15 7.08 5.15
C GLY A 84 -12.03 6.90 6.66
N PRO A 85 -13.11 7.17 7.40
CA PRO A 85 -13.18 6.86 8.82
C PRO A 85 -13.33 5.36 9.04
N PHE A 86 -12.79 4.86 10.14
CA PHE A 86 -13.22 3.59 10.69
C PHE A 86 -14.50 3.78 11.49
N MET A 87 -15.37 2.77 11.45
CA MET A 87 -16.49 2.66 12.39
C MET A 87 -15.98 2.34 13.80
N GLU A 88 -16.87 2.32 14.78
CA GLU A 88 -16.54 1.90 16.13
C GLU A 88 -15.86 0.52 16.14
N ASN A 89 -14.75 0.42 16.87
CA ASN A 89 -13.91 -0.77 16.92
C ASN A 89 -13.15 -0.85 18.25
N ASP A 90 -12.75 -2.06 18.63
CA ASP A 90 -12.04 -2.37 19.88
C ASP A 90 -10.59 -1.83 19.92
N LYS A 91 -10.02 -1.42 18.78
CA LYS A 91 -8.66 -0.91 18.65
C LYS A 91 -8.54 0.62 18.69
N SER A 92 -9.67 1.32 18.83
CA SER A 92 -9.72 2.80 18.79
C SER A 92 -9.14 3.42 17.51
N TYR A 93 -9.20 2.69 16.39
CA TYR A 93 -8.82 3.23 15.08
C TYR A 93 -9.87 4.23 14.60
N ARG A 94 -9.43 5.32 14.00
CA ARG A 94 -10.30 6.46 13.63
C ARG A 94 -10.46 6.63 12.15
N GLY A 95 -9.47 6.23 11.36
CA GLY A 95 -9.53 6.30 9.91
C GLY A 95 -8.39 5.55 9.27
N LEU A 96 -8.45 5.46 7.95
CA LEU A 96 -7.44 4.84 7.13
C LEU A 96 -7.11 5.69 5.90
N PHE A 97 -5.89 5.53 5.44
CA PHE A 97 -5.48 5.94 4.10
C PHE A 97 -4.73 4.80 3.41
N ILE A 98 -4.89 4.72 2.09
CA ILE A 98 -4.02 3.94 1.22
C ILE A 98 -3.38 4.92 0.24
N PHE A 99 -2.05 5.05 0.33
CA PHE A 99 -1.27 5.93 -0.52
C PHE A 99 -0.59 5.15 -1.66
N ASP A 100 -0.64 5.71 -2.87
CA ASP A 100 0.08 5.28 -4.07
C ASP A 100 1.34 6.14 -4.25
N VAL A 101 2.33 5.90 -3.38
CA VAL A 101 3.63 6.58 -3.38
C VAL A 101 4.76 5.56 -3.20
N LYS A 102 6.00 5.92 -3.52
CA LYS A 102 7.13 4.98 -3.46
C LYS A 102 7.72 4.87 -2.06
N THR A 103 7.74 5.96 -1.30
CA THR A 103 8.35 6.01 0.04
C THR A 103 7.44 6.67 1.07
N ILE A 104 7.71 6.38 2.35
CA ILE A 104 6.97 6.98 3.48
C ILE A 104 7.14 8.50 3.53
N ASP A 105 8.28 9.02 3.05
CA ASP A 105 8.54 10.47 3.01
C ASP A 105 7.63 11.23 2.04
N GLU A 106 6.93 10.53 1.14
CA GLU A 106 6.01 11.12 0.16
C GLU A 106 4.56 11.22 0.63
N VAL A 107 4.25 10.63 1.80
CA VAL A 107 2.95 10.66 2.50
C VAL A 107 2.71 12.02 3.15
#